data_AF-A0A7U6Y8A6-F1
#
_entry.id   AF-A0A7U6Y8A6-F1
#
_cell.length_a   1.000
_cell.length_b   1.000
_cell.length_c   1.000
_cell.angle_alpha   90.00
_cell.angle_beta   90.00
_cell.angle_gamma   90.00
#
_symmetry.space_group_name_H-M   'P 1'
#
loop_
_entity.id
_entity.type
_entity.pdbx_description
1 polymer ?
#
loop_
_entity_poly.entity_id
_entity_poly.type
_entity_poly.pdbx_seq_one_letter_code
_entity_poly.pdbx_strand_id
1 'polypeptide(L)'
;MATIYTRKSRLTPRQQSRLIEHFVAGSTARAAAEIVGVQANTAIRFFMRLRQLIASKLPSYQLCGEVEADESYFGGVRKGKRGRGAAGKVAVFGLLKRRGKVYTAIIPNAKTETLLPIIQEEVEPDSIVYTDTFRAYNALDISDFRHHRINHSKLFADRQNHINGIENFWN
;
A
#
# COMPACT_ATOMS: atom_id res chain seq x y z
N MET A 1 -15.24 -6.10 -31.80
CA MET A 1 -14.51 -5.23 -30.85
C MET A 1 -13.29 -5.95 -30.33
N ALA A 2 -12.09 -5.61 -30.81
CA ALA A 2 -10.85 -6.28 -30.42
C ALA A 2 -10.43 -5.87 -28.99
N THR A 3 -10.45 -6.82 -28.08
CA THR A 3 -10.04 -6.67 -26.68
C THR A 3 -8.55 -6.31 -26.58
N ILE A 4 -8.21 -5.34 -25.74
CA ILE A 4 -6.90 -4.68 -25.53
C ILE A 4 -5.73 -5.64 -25.17
N TYR A 5 -5.98 -6.95 -25.02
CA TYR A 5 -4.99 -7.95 -24.57
C TYR A 5 -4.11 -8.55 -25.68
N THR A 6 -4.39 -8.28 -26.94
CA THR A 6 -3.93 -9.15 -28.04
C THR A 6 -2.59 -8.79 -28.66
N ARG A 7 -1.96 -7.66 -28.36
CA ARG A 7 -0.89 -7.22 -29.28
C ARG A 7 0.40 -8.05 -29.26
N LYS A 8 0.73 -8.84 -28.20
CA LYS A 8 1.96 -9.68 -28.14
C LYS A 8 1.95 -10.91 -27.18
N SER A 9 0.80 -11.39 -26.71
CA SER A 9 0.79 -12.54 -25.77
C SER A 9 0.72 -13.88 -26.51
N ARG A 10 1.60 -14.84 -26.17
CA ARG A 10 1.53 -16.24 -26.65
C ARG A 10 0.54 -17.09 -25.84
N LEU A 11 -0.12 -16.52 -24.83
CA LEU A 11 -1.10 -17.22 -24.00
C LEU A 11 -2.42 -17.38 -24.74
N THR A 12 -3.01 -18.57 -24.68
CA THR A 12 -4.34 -18.80 -25.24
C THR A 12 -5.41 -18.02 -24.46
N PRO A 13 -6.57 -17.69 -25.06
CA PRO A 13 -7.66 -17.00 -24.35
C PRO A 13 -8.10 -17.73 -23.08
N ARG A 14 -8.11 -19.07 -23.08
CA ARG A 14 -8.41 -19.90 -21.90
C ARG A 14 -7.39 -19.69 -20.78
N GLN A 15 -6.10 -19.69 -21.11
CA GLN A 15 -5.04 -19.43 -20.13
C GLN A 15 -5.16 -18.02 -19.55
N GLN A 16 -5.46 -17.03 -20.38
CA GLN A 16 -5.67 -15.65 -19.92
C GLN A 16 -6.85 -15.55 -18.95
N SER A 17 -8.02 -16.12 -19.30
CA SER A 17 -9.20 -16.14 -18.41
C SER A 17 -8.89 -16.78 -17.07
N ARG A 18 -8.25 -17.96 -17.09
CA ARG A 18 -7.87 -18.68 -15.88
C ARG A 18 -6.90 -17.89 -15.00
N LEU A 19 -5.92 -17.20 -15.60
CA LEU A 19 -5.00 -16.34 -14.84
C LEU A 19 -5.73 -15.15 -14.23
N ILE A 20 -6.71 -14.56 -14.93
CA ILE A 20 -7.55 -13.49 -14.37
C ILE A 20 -8.39 -14.02 -13.20
N GLU A 21 -9.02 -15.19 -13.34
CA GLU A 21 -9.78 -15.83 -12.24
C GLU A 21 -8.91 -16.01 -10.99
N HIS A 22 -7.70 -16.55 -11.14
CA HIS A 22 -6.76 -16.71 -10.03
C HIS A 22 -6.28 -15.38 -9.45
N PHE A 23 -6.09 -14.37 -10.28
CA PHE A 23 -5.73 -13.03 -9.84
C PHE A 23 -6.82 -12.42 -8.95
N VAL A 24 -8.08 -12.53 -9.38
CA VAL A 24 -9.26 -12.05 -8.61
C VAL A 24 -9.43 -12.86 -7.33
N ALA A 25 -9.21 -14.17 -7.37
CA ALA A 25 -9.29 -15.05 -6.21
C ALA A 25 -8.12 -14.88 -5.21
N GLY A 26 -7.15 -14.00 -5.47
CA GLY A 26 -6.01 -13.76 -4.58
C GLY A 26 -5.01 -14.92 -4.51
N SER A 27 -5.05 -15.86 -5.47
CA SER A 27 -4.08 -16.95 -5.53
C SER A 27 -2.68 -16.42 -5.82
N THR A 28 -1.63 -17.09 -5.31
CA THR A 28 -0.25 -16.69 -5.66
C THR A 28 0.00 -16.94 -7.15
N ALA A 29 0.81 -16.08 -7.80
CA ALA A 29 1.16 -16.25 -9.21
C ALA A 29 1.83 -17.60 -9.50
N ARG A 30 2.55 -18.17 -8.51
CA ARG A 30 3.17 -19.49 -8.60
C ARG A 30 2.12 -20.60 -8.62
N ALA A 31 1.18 -20.62 -7.68
CA ALA A 31 0.10 -21.60 -7.66
C ALA A 31 -0.78 -21.50 -8.92
N ALA A 32 -1.10 -20.27 -9.34
CA ALA A 32 -1.82 -20.03 -10.59
C ALA A 32 -1.07 -20.59 -11.81
N ALA A 33 0.26 -20.43 -11.85
CA ALA A 33 1.08 -20.96 -12.94
C ALA A 33 1.02 -22.50 -13.03
N GLU A 34 1.10 -23.17 -11.88
CA GLU A 34 1.02 -24.63 -11.77
C GLU A 34 -0.35 -25.14 -12.24
N ILE A 35 -1.46 -24.52 -11.78
CA ILE A 35 -2.83 -24.91 -12.15
C ILE A 35 -3.13 -24.64 -13.63
N VAL A 36 -2.66 -23.51 -14.16
CA VAL A 36 -2.94 -23.11 -15.56
C VAL A 36 -1.99 -23.77 -16.56
N GLY A 37 -0.91 -24.40 -16.09
CA GLY A 37 0.08 -25.06 -16.93
C GLY A 37 0.96 -24.06 -17.71
N VAL A 38 1.40 -23.00 -17.05
CA VAL A 38 2.31 -21.99 -17.63
C VAL A 38 3.57 -21.82 -16.79
N GLN A 39 4.63 -21.27 -17.37
CA GLN A 39 5.85 -20.98 -16.63
C GLN A 39 5.59 -19.89 -15.56
N ALA A 40 6.16 -20.04 -14.36
CA ALA A 40 5.91 -19.14 -13.23
C ALA A 40 6.17 -17.65 -13.52
N ASN A 41 7.28 -17.32 -14.21
CA ASN A 41 7.57 -15.93 -14.59
C ASN A 41 6.55 -15.37 -15.61
N THR A 42 5.90 -16.22 -16.39
CA THR A 42 4.79 -15.81 -17.27
C THR A 42 3.58 -15.39 -16.45
N ALA A 43 3.17 -16.18 -15.46
CA ALA A 43 2.07 -15.79 -14.56
C ALA A 43 2.40 -14.54 -13.74
N ILE A 44 3.64 -14.43 -13.23
CA ILE A 44 4.12 -13.23 -12.52
C ILE A 44 4.01 -11.99 -13.42
N ARG A 45 4.52 -12.06 -14.65
CA ARG A 45 4.43 -10.94 -15.61
C ARG A 45 2.99 -10.59 -15.96
N PHE A 46 2.13 -11.59 -16.12
CA PHE A 46 0.71 -11.38 -16.40
C PHE A 46 0.01 -10.66 -15.22
N PHE A 47 0.22 -11.13 -13.99
CA PHE A 47 -0.34 -10.51 -12.78
C PHE A 47 0.17 -9.07 -12.61
N MET A 48 1.47 -8.84 -12.83
CA MET A 48 2.04 -7.49 -12.78
C MET A 48 1.42 -6.57 -13.83
N ARG A 49 1.18 -7.07 -15.04
CA ARG A 49 0.52 -6.28 -16.08
C ARG A 49 -0.91 -5.94 -15.71
N LEU A 50 -1.66 -6.87 -15.11
CA LEU A 50 -2.99 -6.60 -14.58
C LEU A 50 -2.96 -5.52 -13.50
N ARG A 51 -2.03 -5.59 -12.53
CA ARG A 51 -1.86 -4.56 -11.50
C ARG A 51 -1.58 -3.18 -12.10
N GLN A 52 -0.69 -3.09 -13.08
CA GLN A 52 -0.39 -1.84 -13.78
C GLN A 52 -1.61 -1.30 -14.53
N LEU A 53 -2.37 -2.17 -15.19
CA LEU A 53 -3.60 -1.77 -15.89
C LEU A 53 -4.64 -1.24 -14.92
N ILE A 54 -4.86 -1.93 -13.80
CA ILE A 54 -5.76 -1.48 -12.73
C ILE A 54 -5.28 -0.11 -12.24
N ALA A 55 -4.02 0.02 -11.85
CA ALA A 55 -3.44 1.29 -11.39
C ALA A 55 -3.63 2.43 -12.40
N SER A 56 -3.45 2.18 -13.70
CA SER A 56 -3.66 3.18 -14.76
C SER A 56 -5.11 3.63 -14.95
N LYS A 57 -6.06 2.88 -14.36
CA LYS A 57 -7.49 3.15 -14.43
C LYS A 57 -8.08 3.62 -13.11
N LEU A 58 -7.30 3.63 -12.03
CA LEU A 58 -7.74 4.25 -10.79
C LEU A 58 -7.85 5.77 -11.02
N PRO A 59 -9.00 6.39 -10.70
CA PRO A 59 -9.07 7.84 -10.69
C PRO A 59 -8.13 8.39 -9.62
N SER A 60 -7.62 9.60 -9.82
CA SER A 60 -7.05 10.35 -8.69
C SER A 60 -8.14 10.58 -7.65
N TYR A 61 -7.79 10.44 -6.38
CA TYR A 61 -8.68 10.73 -5.26
C TYR A 61 -7.84 11.28 -4.12
N GLN A 62 -8.38 12.28 -3.43
CA GLN A 62 -7.83 12.71 -2.14
C GLN A 62 -8.57 12.01 -1.01
N LEU A 63 -7.83 11.71 0.05
CA LEU A 63 -8.36 11.20 1.30
C LEU A 63 -8.90 12.37 2.11
N CYS A 64 -10.02 12.17 2.81
CA CYS A 64 -10.63 13.21 3.62
C CYS A 64 -11.32 12.62 4.86
N GLY A 65 -11.47 13.44 5.89
CA GLY A 65 -12.06 13.06 7.16
C GLY A 65 -11.01 12.40 8.07
N GLU A 66 -11.24 11.15 8.46
CA GLU A 66 -10.33 10.42 9.36
C GLU A 66 -9.33 9.55 8.58
N VAL A 67 -8.04 9.86 8.70
CA VAL A 67 -6.95 9.20 7.98
C VAL A 67 -5.91 8.67 8.96
N GLU A 68 -5.57 7.39 8.84
CA GLU A 68 -4.47 6.75 9.57
C GLU A 68 -3.20 6.77 8.70
N ALA A 69 -2.06 7.15 9.27
CA ALA A 69 -0.79 7.16 8.57
C ALA A 69 0.25 6.29 9.29
N ASP A 70 0.95 5.45 8.52
CA ASP A 70 1.99 4.56 9.05
C ASP A 70 2.99 4.15 7.98
N GLU A 71 4.18 3.71 8.40
CA GLU A 71 5.25 3.24 7.53
C GLU A 71 5.58 1.77 7.77
N SER A 72 5.67 1.00 6.68
CA SER A 72 6.10 -0.40 6.72
C SER A 72 7.35 -0.65 5.88
N TYR A 73 8.07 -1.74 6.18
CA TYR A 73 9.34 -2.08 5.56
C TYR A 73 9.29 -3.48 4.96
N PHE A 74 9.27 -3.55 3.63
CA PHE A 74 9.13 -4.79 2.88
C PHE A 74 10.47 -5.31 2.35
N GLY A 75 10.60 -6.64 2.33
CA GLY A 75 11.78 -7.32 1.78
C GLY A 75 12.99 -7.38 2.72
N GLY A 76 14.17 -7.57 2.12
CA GLY A 76 15.43 -7.84 2.79
C GLY A 76 15.87 -9.31 2.65
N VAL A 77 17.05 -9.53 2.08
CA VAL A 77 17.62 -10.88 1.82
C VAL A 77 18.10 -11.57 3.11
N ARG A 78 18.39 -10.81 4.17
CA ARG A 78 18.94 -11.34 5.43
C ARG A 78 18.08 -10.99 6.64
N LYS A 79 18.04 -11.91 7.60
CA LYS A 79 17.63 -11.60 8.98
C LYS A 79 18.56 -10.49 9.51
N GLY A 80 17.97 -9.41 10.03
CA GLY A 80 18.67 -8.22 10.51
C GLY A 80 17.72 -7.34 11.31
N LYS A 81 18.13 -6.09 11.60
CA LYS A 81 17.32 -5.13 12.36
C LYS A 81 15.87 -5.08 11.82
N ARG A 82 14.88 -5.21 12.72
CA ARG A 82 13.46 -5.02 12.39
C ARG A 82 13.12 -3.53 12.44
N GLY A 83 12.19 -3.10 11.59
CA GLY A 83 11.73 -1.70 11.54
C GLY A 83 12.73 -0.72 10.90
N ARG A 84 12.61 0.54 11.32
CA ARG A 84 13.30 1.69 10.72
C ARG A 84 14.84 1.53 10.72
N GLY A 85 15.46 1.81 9.57
CA GLY A 85 16.91 1.71 9.38
C GLY A 85 17.44 0.30 9.11
N ALA A 86 16.57 -0.66 8.78
CA ALA A 86 16.97 -1.97 8.30
C ALA A 86 17.55 -1.88 6.87
N ALA A 87 18.85 -2.11 6.73
CA ALA A 87 19.52 -2.08 5.43
C ALA A 87 18.92 -3.13 4.47
N GLY A 88 18.66 -2.72 3.22
CA GLY A 88 18.13 -3.59 2.17
C GLY A 88 16.62 -3.85 2.21
N LYS A 89 15.86 -3.06 2.98
CA LYS A 89 14.39 -3.06 2.93
C LYS A 89 13.86 -1.88 2.13
N VAL A 90 12.73 -2.09 1.47
CA VAL A 90 11.97 -1.03 0.80
C VAL A 90 11.02 -0.43 1.82
N ALA A 91 11.16 0.86 2.10
CA ALA A 91 10.22 1.59 2.94
C ALA A 91 8.99 1.98 2.11
N VAL A 92 7.82 1.75 2.66
CA VAL A 92 6.53 2.08 2.06
C VAL A 92 5.73 2.87 3.09
N PHE A 93 5.21 4.00 2.66
CA PHE A 93 4.31 4.83 3.43
C PHE A 93 2.88 4.53 3.03
N GLY A 94 1.96 4.49 3.99
CA GLY A 94 0.54 4.28 3.74
C GLY A 94 -0.33 5.30 4.45
N LEU A 95 -1.40 5.68 3.76
CA LEU A 95 -2.48 6.52 4.27
C LEU A 95 -3.80 5.77 4.07
N LEU A 96 -4.48 5.44 5.17
CA LEU A 96 -5.77 4.77 5.15
C LEU A 96 -6.86 5.75 5.58
N LYS A 97 -7.80 6.07 4.67
CA LYS A 97 -9.07 6.64 5.12
C LYS A 97 -9.86 5.56 5.85
N ARG A 98 -10.27 5.83 7.08
CA ARG A 98 -11.06 4.87 7.86
C ARG A 98 -12.32 4.47 7.11
N ARG A 99 -12.58 3.15 7.05
CA ARG A 99 -13.66 2.55 6.26
C ARG A 99 -13.63 2.96 4.77
N GLY A 100 -12.45 3.27 4.26
CA GLY A 100 -12.25 3.81 2.92
C GLY A 100 -11.09 3.17 2.20
N LYS A 101 -10.46 3.98 1.33
CA LYS A 101 -9.35 3.54 0.48
C LYS A 101 -8.01 3.73 1.19
N VAL A 102 -7.02 2.99 0.72
CA VAL A 102 -5.63 3.13 1.11
C VAL A 102 -4.82 3.69 -0.04
N TYR A 103 -4.05 4.73 0.26
CA TYR A 103 -2.97 5.20 -0.57
C TYR A 103 -1.65 4.62 -0.07
N THR A 104 -0.77 4.22 -0.99
CA THR A 104 0.58 3.74 -0.63
C THR A 104 1.62 4.31 -1.57
N ALA A 105 2.76 4.74 -1.03
CA ALA A 105 3.90 5.23 -1.79
C ALA A 105 5.21 4.58 -1.32
N ILE A 106 6.07 4.20 -2.28
CA ILE A 106 7.45 3.81 -1.95
C ILE A 106 8.22 5.07 -1.61
N ILE A 107 8.84 5.09 -0.43
CA ILE A 107 9.56 6.26 0.09
C ILE A 107 11.06 5.99 0.23
N PRO A 108 11.92 6.97 -0.05
CA PRO A 108 13.37 6.81 0.14
C PRO A 108 13.76 6.71 1.62
N ASN A 109 12.99 7.32 2.51
CA ASN A 109 13.20 7.32 3.96
C ASN A 109 11.92 7.78 4.70
N ALA A 110 11.80 7.44 5.98
CA ALA A 110 10.69 7.86 6.84
C ALA A 110 11.06 9.12 7.66
N LYS A 111 11.45 10.20 6.97
CA LYS A 111 11.68 11.50 7.60
C LYS A 111 10.53 12.45 7.31
N THR A 112 10.36 13.47 8.15
CA THR A 112 9.33 14.50 8.00
C THR A 112 9.34 15.12 6.61
N GLU A 113 10.51 15.42 6.05
CA GLU A 113 10.65 16.07 4.74
C GLU A 113 10.19 15.18 3.58
N THR A 114 10.06 13.87 3.82
CA THR A 114 9.51 12.92 2.85
C THR A 114 8.02 12.66 3.08
N LEU A 115 7.60 12.52 4.35
CA LEU A 115 6.23 12.14 4.68
C LEU A 115 5.24 13.30 4.58
N LEU A 116 5.62 14.48 5.10
CA LEU A 116 4.70 15.61 5.19
C LEU A 116 4.18 16.08 3.82
N PRO A 117 5.01 16.22 2.76
CA PRO A 117 4.51 16.61 1.45
C PRO A 117 3.50 15.60 0.88
N ILE A 118 3.73 14.29 1.10
CA ILE A 118 2.80 13.24 0.65
C ILE A 118 1.46 13.37 1.37
N ILE A 119 1.47 13.63 2.68
CA ILE A 119 0.22 13.84 3.44
C ILE A 119 -0.52 15.08 2.92
N GLN A 120 0.20 16.17 2.66
CA GLN A 120 -0.41 17.42 2.15
C GLN A 120 -0.97 17.30 0.74
N GLU A 121 -0.38 16.46 -0.10
CA GLU A 121 -0.86 16.21 -1.47
C GLU A 121 -2.09 15.30 -1.48
N GLU A 122 -2.07 14.25 -0.65
CA GLU A 122 -3.03 13.15 -0.71
C GLU A 122 -4.19 13.28 0.29
N VAL A 123 -4.09 14.16 1.30
CA VAL A 123 -5.12 14.37 2.33
C VAL A 123 -5.65 15.80 2.27
N GLU A 124 -6.97 15.95 2.20
CA GLU A 124 -7.64 17.25 2.23
C GLU A 124 -7.33 17.99 3.56
N PRO A 125 -7.02 19.30 3.51
CA PRO A 125 -6.90 20.14 4.70
C PRO A 125 -8.11 20.01 5.64
N ASP A 126 -7.94 20.34 6.92
CA ASP A 126 -8.92 20.16 8.00
C ASP A 126 -9.30 18.71 8.34
N SER A 127 -8.71 17.72 7.63
CA SER A 127 -8.83 16.30 8.00
C SER A 127 -8.14 15.97 9.31
N ILE A 128 -8.56 14.85 9.91
CA ILE A 128 -7.99 14.29 11.12
C ILE A 128 -6.97 13.22 10.72
N VAL A 129 -5.71 13.40 11.11
CA VAL A 129 -4.63 12.46 10.86
C VAL A 129 -4.24 11.75 12.16
N TYR A 130 -4.29 10.42 12.14
CA TYR A 130 -3.92 9.54 13.25
C TYR A 130 -2.56 8.90 12.96
N THR A 131 -1.60 9.04 13.88
CA THR A 131 -0.25 8.49 13.74
C THR A 131 0.26 7.86 15.04
N ASP A 132 1.37 7.13 14.98
CA ASP A 132 2.12 6.74 16.18
C ASP A 132 2.83 7.96 16.82
N THR A 133 3.57 7.75 17.90
CA THR A 133 4.35 8.84 18.52
C THR A 133 5.68 9.13 17.80
N PHE A 134 5.84 8.75 16.54
CA PHE A 134 7.10 8.95 15.83
C PHE A 134 7.37 10.42 15.56
N ARG A 135 8.63 10.83 15.81
CA ARG A 135 9.06 12.23 15.67
C ARG A 135 8.87 12.79 14.26
N ALA A 136 8.85 11.94 13.23
CA ALA A 136 8.66 12.40 11.86
C ALA A 136 7.29 13.06 11.64
N TYR A 137 6.29 12.69 12.44
CA TYR A 137 4.94 13.26 12.39
C TYR A 137 4.79 14.55 13.21
N ASN A 138 5.84 15.02 13.90
CA ASN A 138 5.74 16.22 14.73
C ASN A 138 5.30 17.46 13.97
N ALA A 139 5.65 17.56 12.69
CA ALA A 139 5.25 18.70 11.86
C ALA A 139 3.74 18.76 11.60
N LEU A 140 3.00 17.67 11.81
CA LEU A 140 1.55 17.68 11.69
C LEU A 140 0.88 18.53 12.76
N ASP A 141 1.50 18.72 13.93
CA ASP A 141 0.94 19.55 15.01
C ASP A 141 0.82 21.04 14.64
N ILE A 142 1.59 21.50 13.65
CA ILE A 142 1.64 22.90 13.20
C ILE A 142 1.17 23.05 11.75
N SER A 143 0.46 22.03 11.24
CA SER A 143 -0.07 21.99 9.88
C SER A 143 -1.57 22.25 9.86
N ASP A 144 -2.16 22.30 8.66
CA ASP A 144 -3.61 22.43 8.45
C ASP A 144 -4.41 21.17 8.82
N PHE A 145 -3.82 20.22 9.55
CA PHE A 145 -4.43 18.96 9.96
C PHE A 145 -4.71 18.91 11.46
N ARG A 146 -5.80 18.24 11.84
CA ARG A 146 -6.04 17.85 13.24
C ARG A 146 -5.27 16.57 13.54
N HIS A 147 -4.19 16.68 14.29
CA HIS A 147 -3.30 15.55 14.53
C HIS A 147 -3.58 14.86 15.87
N HIS A 148 -3.82 13.55 15.82
CA HIS A 148 -3.91 12.69 17.01
C HIS A 148 -2.82 11.63 17.00
N ARG A 149 -2.11 11.53 18.12
CA ARG A 149 -1.04 10.54 18.29
C ARG A 149 -1.48 9.40 19.20
N ILE A 150 -1.14 8.18 18.81
CA ILE A 150 -1.35 6.99 19.61
C ILE A 150 -0.03 6.50 20.17
N ASN A 151 0.03 6.48 21.50
CA ASN A 151 1.19 5.96 22.20
C ASN A 151 1.02 4.47 22.50
N HIS A 152 1.49 3.64 21.56
CA HIS A 152 1.49 2.17 21.66
C HIS A 152 2.24 1.61 22.87
N SER A 153 3.06 2.41 23.58
CA SER A 153 3.73 1.98 24.83
C SER A 153 2.85 2.11 26.07
N LYS A 154 1.73 2.84 26.01
CA LYS A 154 0.84 3.10 27.15
C LYS A 154 -0.59 2.63 26.90
N LEU A 155 -1.11 2.77 25.68
CA LEU A 155 -2.47 2.40 25.30
C LEU A 155 -2.47 1.90 23.85
N PHE A 156 -3.01 0.70 23.61
CA PHE A 156 -3.21 0.17 22.25
C PHE A 156 -4.36 0.86 21.50
N ALA A 157 -5.29 1.46 22.23
CA ALA A 157 -6.33 2.34 21.70
C ALA A 157 -6.87 3.23 22.83
N ASP A 158 -7.20 4.49 22.52
CA ASP A 158 -8.08 5.31 23.36
C ASP A 158 -9.37 5.60 22.58
N ARG A 159 -10.39 4.77 22.81
CA ARG A 159 -11.69 4.83 22.11
C ARG A 159 -11.53 4.80 20.58
N GLN A 160 -11.74 5.94 19.92
CA GLN A 160 -11.65 6.10 18.46
C GLN A 160 -10.25 6.52 18.00
N ASN A 161 -9.28 6.69 18.89
CA ASN A 161 -7.91 7.07 18.54
C ASN A 161 -7.03 5.82 18.46
N HIS A 162 -6.85 5.27 17.25
CA HIS A 162 -6.00 4.12 16.92
C HIS A 162 -5.53 4.18 15.46
N ILE A 163 -4.49 3.42 15.12
CA ILE A 163 -4.02 3.19 13.74
C ILE A 163 -4.10 1.70 13.33
N ASN A 164 -4.93 0.92 14.03
CA ASN A 164 -5.07 -0.52 13.81
C ASN A 164 -5.51 -0.87 12.37
N GLY A 165 -6.18 0.05 11.67
CA GLY A 165 -6.61 -0.18 10.29
C GLY A 165 -5.41 -0.26 9.36
N ILE A 166 -4.52 0.73 9.40
CA ILE A 166 -3.33 0.75 8.55
C ILE A 166 -2.32 -0.31 8.98
N GLU A 167 -2.20 -0.58 10.29
CA GLU A 167 -1.36 -1.69 10.77
C GLU A 167 -1.86 -3.06 10.26
N ASN A 168 -3.18 -3.30 10.26
CA ASN A 168 -3.77 -4.52 9.71
C ASN A 168 -3.60 -4.60 8.20
N PHE A 169 -3.61 -3.47 7.49
CA PHE A 169 -3.40 -3.44 6.04
C PHE A 169 -1.99 -3.93 5.64
N TRP A 170 -0.99 -3.79 6.51
CA TRP A 170 0.37 -4.25 6.24
C TRP A 170 0.60 -5.75 6.43
N ASN A 171 -0.31 -6.45 7.11
CA ASN A 171 -0.21 -7.89 7.40
C ASN A 171 -0.72 -8.75 6.24
#